data_AF-A1JR76-F1
#
_entry.id   AF-A1JR76-F1
#
_cell.length_a   1.000
_cell.length_b   1.000
_cell.length_c   1.000
_cell.angle_alpha   90.00
_cell.angle_beta   90.00
_cell.angle_gamma   90.00
#
_symmetry.space_group_name_H-M   'P 1'
#
loop_
_entity.id
_entity.type
_entity.pdbx_description
1 polymer ?
#
loop_
_entity_poly.entity_id
_entity_poly.type
_entity_poly.pdbx_seq_one_letter_code
_entity_poly.pdbx_strand_id
1 'polypeptide(L)'
;MKTIQKVSKERLAQMLPGALLKLGNQIVTFDGCNTEPDYKNRPAEFVHYTDSQGVQRRFDIGTVIQSATEHLDAEACDYCGKLRLPEDLKKVSIQFYKHSELHTFCHEGNCVALYQSTVGRPRASVTVNRRASWAK
;
A
#
# COMPACT_ATOMS: atom_id res chain seq x y z
N MET A 1 12.87 12.00 -5.54
CA MET A 1 11.78 11.37 -4.74
C MET A 1 12.18 11.22 -3.28
N LYS A 2 11.33 11.66 -2.34
CA LYS A 2 11.56 11.51 -0.90
C LYS A 2 10.76 10.31 -0.38
N THR A 3 11.45 9.31 0.18
CA THR A 3 10.76 8.17 0.80
C THR A 3 10.26 8.57 2.16
N ILE A 4 8.98 8.32 2.40
CA ILE A 4 8.33 8.53 3.69
C ILE A 4 8.67 7.35 4.58
N GLN A 5 9.16 7.65 5.79
CA GLN A 5 9.49 6.64 6.78
C GLN A 5 8.21 6.16 7.48
N LYS A 6 8.24 4.89 7.87
CA LYS A 6 7.22 4.31 8.73
C LYS A 6 7.44 4.80 10.16
N VAL A 7 6.39 4.76 10.98
CA VAL A 7 6.52 5.12 12.38
C VAL A 7 7.43 4.12 13.09
N SER A 8 8.35 4.61 13.92
CA SER A 8 9.22 3.74 14.72
C SER A 8 8.59 3.41 16.07
N LYS A 9 9.13 2.41 16.77
CA LYS A 9 8.67 2.06 18.12
C LYS A 9 8.86 3.23 19.10
N GLU A 10 10.04 3.85 19.04
CA GLU A 10 10.41 5.00 19.89
C GLU A 10 9.47 6.16 19.63
N ARG A 11 9.11 6.36 18.37
CA ARG A 11 8.18 7.41 17.98
C ARG A 11 6.77 7.15 18.52
N LEU A 12 6.24 5.93 18.38
CA LEU A 12 4.96 5.54 18.99
C LEU A 12 4.94 5.75 20.50
N ALA A 13 6.02 5.44 21.20
CA ALA A 13 6.12 5.62 22.65
C ALA A 13 6.09 7.11 23.09
N GLN A 14 6.44 8.03 22.20
CA GLN A 14 6.40 9.48 22.44
C GLN A 14 5.10 10.14 21.96
N MET A 15 4.26 9.41 21.23
CA MET A 15 3.01 9.95 20.72
C MET A 15 1.99 10.11 21.84
N LEU A 16 1.27 11.21 21.80
CA LEU A 16 0.15 11.45 22.70
C LEU A 16 -1.12 10.78 22.16
N PRO A 17 -2.00 10.29 23.04
CA PRO A 17 -3.35 9.88 22.65
C PRO A 17 -4.07 11.00 21.90
N GLY A 18 -4.80 10.66 20.84
CA GLY A 18 -5.43 11.61 19.92
C GLY A 18 -4.62 11.91 18.65
N ALA A 19 -3.36 11.49 18.57
CA ALA A 19 -2.55 11.69 17.37
C ALA A 19 -3.06 10.85 16.19
N LEU A 20 -3.00 11.37 14.96
CA LEU A 20 -3.45 10.66 13.78
C LEU A 20 -2.34 9.80 13.17
N LEU A 21 -2.68 8.59 12.76
CA LEU A 21 -1.80 7.67 12.06
C LEU A 21 -2.48 7.13 10.81
N LYS A 22 -1.74 7.03 9.71
CA LYS A 22 -2.18 6.25 8.56
C LYS A 22 -1.73 4.81 8.72
N LEU A 23 -2.68 3.89 8.88
CA LEU A 23 -2.49 2.44 8.89
C LEU A 23 -3.02 1.86 7.58
N GLY A 24 -2.11 1.57 6.64
CA GLY A 24 -2.49 1.12 5.30
C GLY A 24 -3.37 2.17 4.59
N ASN A 25 -4.62 1.81 4.30
CA ASN A 25 -5.59 2.69 3.62
C ASN A 25 -6.52 3.44 4.58
N GLN A 26 -6.28 3.36 5.88
CA GLN A 26 -7.14 3.99 6.90
C GLN A 26 -6.34 5.02 7.69
N ILE A 27 -7.01 6.12 8.04
CA ILE A 27 -6.50 7.07 9.05
C ILE A 27 -7.20 6.72 10.35
N VAL A 28 -6.41 6.52 11.40
CA VAL A 28 -6.87 6.15 12.74
C VAL A 28 -6.38 7.15 13.77
N THR A 29 -7.04 7.16 14.92
CA THR A 29 -6.61 7.95 16.09
C THR A 29 -5.85 7.04 17.04
N PHE A 30 -4.60 7.38 17.34
CA PHE A 30 -3.76 6.66 18.29
C PHE A 30 -4.25 6.88 19.72
N ASP A 31 -4.44 5.80 20.48
CA ASP A 31 -4.93 5.87 21.86
C ASP A 31 -3.85 5.51 22.89
N GLY A 32 -2.85 4.71 22.51
CA GLY A 32 -1.73 4.36 23.36
C GLY A 32 -1.09 3.02 23.03
N CYS A 33 -0.06 2.66 23.80
CA CYS A 33 0.64 1.36 23.70
C CYS A 33 0.54 0.64 25.04
N ASN A 34 0.12 -0.64 25.04
CA ASN A 34 0.03 -1.47 26.23
C ASN A 34 0.69 -2.83 26.01
N THR A 35 1.26 -3.40 27.08
CA THR A 35 1.75 -4.78 27.08
C THR A 35 0.67 -5.70 27.64
N GLU A 36 0.18 -6.61 26.80
CA GLU A 36 -0.92 -7.52 27.11
C GLU A 36 -0.59 -8.94 26.62
N PRO A 37 -1.19 -9.99 27.21
CA PRO A 37 -0.97 -11.36 26.72
C PRO A 37 -1.56 -11.55 25.31
N ASP A 38 -0.78 -12.17 24.43
CA ASP A 38 -1.22 -12.60 23.11
C ASP A 38 -2.14 -13.84 23.19
N TYR A 39 -2.55 -14.37 22.03
CA TYR A 39 -3.38 -15.57 21.94
C TYR A 39 -2.70 -16.85 22.47
N LYS A 40 -1.38 -16.83 22.68
CA LYS A 40 -0.57 -17.88 23.31
C LYS A 40 -0.24 -17.57 24.77
N ASN A 41 -0.89 -16.55 25.35
CA ASN A 41 -0.68 -16.07 26.71
C ASN A 41 0.77 -15.59 26.98
N ARG A 42 1.45 -15.09 25.95
CA ARG A 42 2.80 -14.49 26.04
C ARG A 42 2.68 -12.98 26.08
N PRO A 43 3.51 -12.28 26.87
CA PRO A 43 3.50 -10.83 26.87
C PRO A 43 3.87 -10.29 25.48
N ALA A 44 2.99 -9.46 24.90
CA ALA A 44 3.18 -8.80 23.63
C ALA A 44 2.73 -7.33 23.72
N GLU A 45 3.33 -6.47 22.90
CA GLU A 45 3.00 -5.05 22.87
C GLU A 45 1.95 -4.79 21.79
N PHE A 46 0.88 -4.11 22.18
CA PHE A 46 -0.21 -3.72 21.30
C PHE A 46 -0.34 -2.21 21.25
N VAL A 47 -0.63 -1.71 20.05
CA VAL A 47 -1.05 -0.33 19.81
C VAL A 47 -2.57 -0.31 19.78
N HIS A 48 -3.15 0.49 20.66
CA HIS A 48 -4.57 0.78 20.69
C HIS A 48 -4.85 2.01 19.84
N TYR A 49 -5.92 1.93 19.06
CA TYR A 49 -6.35 3.03 18.19
C TYR A 49 -7.85 2.98 17.96
N THR A 50 -8.42 4.12 17.63
CA THR A 50 -9.81 4.28 17.25
C THR A 50 -9.91 4.39 15.73
N ASP A 51 -10.71 3.52 15.12
CA ASP A 51 -10.93 3.51 13.67
C ASP A 51 -11.86 4.65 13.21
N SER A 52 -12.08 4.77 11.91
CA SER A 52 -12.94 5.82 11.34
C SER A 52 -14.42 5.71 11.71
N GLN A 53 -14.84 4.57 12.29
CA GLN A 53 -16.19 4.35 12.79
C GLN A 53 -16.31 4.64 14.28
N GLY A 54 -15.23 5.11 14.92
CA GLY A 54 -15.19 5.35 16.36
C GLY A 54 -15.05 4.05 17.17
N VAL A 55 -14.70 2.93 16.55
CA VAL A 55 -14.51 1.66 17.25
C VAL A 55 -13.07 1.52 17.67
N GLN A 56 -12.86 1.30 18.97
CA GLN A 56 -11.54 1.01 19.50
C GLN A 56 -11.07 -0.38 19.05
N ARG A 57 -9.86 -0.44 18.51
CA ARG A 57 -9.19 -1.65 18.04
C ARG A 57 -7.76 -1.68 18.54
N ARG A 58 -7.13 -2.84 18.37
CA ARG A 58 -5.71 -3.03 18.67
C ARG A 58 -5.01 -3.82 17.58
N PHE A 59 -3.75 -3.47 17.34
CA PHE A 59 -2.83 -4.28 16.53
C PHE A 59 -1.55 -4.54 17.29
N ASP A 60 -0.90 -5.65 16.96
CA ASP A 60 0.47 -5.92 17.39
C ASP A 60 1.39 -4.78 16.93
N ILE A 61 2.29 -4.34 17.83
CA ILE A 61 3.17 -3.19 17.57
C ILE A 61 4.06 -3.41 16.34
N GLY A 62 4.49 -4.64 16.08
CA GLY A 62 5.30 -4.98 14.92
C GLY A 62 4.54 -4.76 13.62
N THR A 63 3.25 -5.12 13.60
CA THR A 63 2.36 -4.85 12.45
C THR A 63 2.22 -3.34 12.22
N VAL A 64 2.04 -2.56 13.28
CA VAL A 64 1.93 -1.10 13.19
C VAL A 64 3.21 -0.48 12.65
N ILE A 65 4.39 -0.82 13.19
CA ILE A 65 5.67 -0.28 12.71
C ILE A 65 5.94 -0.64 11.24
N GLN A 66 5.45 -1.80 10.78
CA GLN A 66 5.62 -2.22 9.39
C GLN A 66 4.64 -1.56 8.41
N SER A 67 3.57 -0.90 8.87
CA SER A 67 2.51 -0.41 7.99
C SER A 67 2.11 1.04 8.22
N ALA A 68 2.35 1.58 9.42
CA ALA A 68 1.89 2.88 9.83
C ALA A 68 2.86 4.00 9.48
N THR A 69 2.31 5.19 9.25
CA THR A 69 3.06 6.44 9.10
C THR A 69 2.28 7.63 9.66
N GLU A 70 2.98 8.65 10.12
CA GLU A 70 2.38 9.94 10.52
C GLU A 70 1.98 10.79 9.31
N HIS A 71 2.46 10.45 8.12
CA HIS A 71 2.15 11.16 6.88
C HIS A 71 0.84 10.64 6.29
N LEU A 72 -0.26 11.33 6.58
CA LEU A 72 -1.63 10.88 6.26
C LEU A 72 -1.93 10.81 4.76
N ASP A 73 -1.24 11.64 3.99
CA ASP A 73 -1.32 11.72 2.53
C ASP A 73 -0.39 10.72 1.82
N ALA A 74 0.50 10.05 2.56
CA ALA A 74 1.42 9.09 1.99
C ALA A 74 0.69 7.92 1.32
N GLU A 75 1.09 7.56 0.10
CA GLU A 75 0.60 6.37 -0.59
C GLU A 75 1.77 5.44 -0.92
N ALA A 76 1.50 4.13 -0.91
CA ALA A 76 2.48 3.13 -1.28
C ALA A 76 2.47 2.92 -2.80
N CYS A 77 3.66 2.76 -3.38
CA CYS A 77 3.76 2.28 -4.77
C CYS A 77 3.39 0.79 -4.84
N ASP A 78 2.48 0.42 -5.74
CA ASP A 78 1.95 -0.94 -5.90
C ASP A 78 3.02 -1.97 -6.30
N TYR A 79 4.14 -1.53 -6.87
CA TYR A 79 5.27 -2.41 -7.22
C TYR A 79 6.31 -2.52 -6.12
N CYS A 80 6.84 -1.38 -5.64
CA CYS A 80 7.99 -1.38 -4.72
C CYS A 80 7.63 -1.26 -3.24
N GLY A 81 6.35 -1.01 -2.91
CA GLY A 81 5.85 -0.90 -1.53
C GLY A 81 6.34 0.32 -0.74
N LYS A 82 7.22 1.15 -1.30
CA LYS A 82 7.74 2.35 -0.61
C LYS A 82 6.67 3.45 -0.57
N LEU A 83 6.48 4.03 0.62
CA LEU A 83 5.60 5.17 0.86
C LEU A 83 6.21 6.46 0.29
N ARG A 84 5.39 7.24 -0.42
CA ARG A 84 5.77 8.52 -1.03
C ARG A 84 4.61 9.50 -0.92
N LEU A 85 4.93 10.78 -1.08
CA LEU A 85 3.91 11.82 -1.23
C LEU A 85 3.17 11.63 -2.56
N PRO A 86 1.90 12.08 -2.66
CA PRO A 86 1.12 11.98 -3.90
C PRO A 86 1.81 12.61 -5.12
N GLU A 87 2.56 13.69 -4.92
CA GLU A 87 3.32 14.39 -5.98
C GLU A 87 4.43 13.52 -6.60
N ASP A 88 4.99 12.62 -5.80
CA ASP A 88 6.03 11.66 -6.19
C ASP A 88 5.44 10.37 -6.79
N LEU A 89 4.12 10.32 -7.01
CA LEU A 89 3.41 9.15 -7.52
C LEU A 89 2.64 9.48 -8.81
N LYS A 90 2.33 8.45 -9.58
CA LYS A 90 1.49 8.54 -10.77
C LYS A 90 0.52 7.37 -10.81
N LYS A 91 -0.72 7.64 -11.21
CA LYS A 91 -1.74 6.62 -11.41
C LYS A 91 -1.71 6.16 -12.87
N VAL A 92 -1.59 4.86 -13.10
CA VAL A 92 -1.47 4.26 -14.42
C VAL A 92 -2.42 3.08 -14.53
N SER A 93 -3.09 2.96 -15.67
CA SER A 93 -3.94 1.81 -15.98
C SER A 93 -3.06 0.63 -16.38
N ILE A 94 -3.08 -0.44 -15.58
CA ILE A 94 -2.40 -1.71 -15.88
C ILE A 94 -3.36 -2.62 -16.62
N GLN A 95 -2.87 -3.23 -17.69
CA GLN A 95 -3.64 -4.13 -18.52
C GLN A 95 -3.45 -5.57 -18.03
N PHE A 96 -4.55 -6.21 -17.63
CA PHE A 96 -4.62 -7.62 -17.29
C PHE A 96 -5.28 -8.41 -18.42
N TYR A 97 -5.39 -9.73 -18.27
CA TYR A 97 -5.96 -10.62 -19.31
C TYR A 97 -7.38 -10.24 -19.77
N LYS A 98 -8.23 -9.72 -18.87
CA LYS A 98 -9.66 -9.46 -19.14
C LYS A 98 -10.15 -8.05 -18.83
N HIS A 99 -9.32 -7.24 -18.19
CA HIS A 99 -9.72 -5.94 -17.69
C HIS A 99 -8.48 -5.08 -17.47
N SER A 100 -8.70 -3.82 -17.14
CA SER A 100 -7.65 -2.90 -16.76
C SER A 100 -7.99 -2.25 -15.43
N GLU A 101 -7.02 -2.15 -14.53
CA GLU A 101 -7.19 -1.52 -13.22
C GLU A 101 -6.25 -0.33 -13.08
N LEU A 102 -6.66 0.66 -12.28
CA LEU A 102 -5.84 1.83 -11.99
C LEU A 102 -4.95 1.52 -10.79
N HIS A 103 -3.64 1.65 -10.98
CA HIS A 103 -2.63 1.40 -9.96
C HIS A 103 -1.75 2.63 -9.74
N THR A 104 -1.20 2.77 -8.54
CA THR A 104 -0.34 3.88 -8.15
C THR A 104 1.13 3.44 -8.15
N PHE A 105 1.97 4.16 -8.89
CA PHE A 105 3.40 3.86 -9.03
C PHE A 105 4.27 5.08 -8.77
N CYS A 106 5.56 4.84 -8.54
CA CYS A 106 6.58 5.89 -8.52
C CYS A 106 6.51 6.74 -9.79
N HIS A 107 6.52 8.06 -9.65
CA HIS A 107 6.59 8.97 -10.79
C HIS A 107 7.86 8.71 -11.62
N GLU A 108 9.01 8.71 -10.95
CA GLU A 108 10.32 8.43 -11.53
C GLU A 108 10.68 6.94 -11.35
N GLY A 109 11.00 6.28 -12.47
CA GLY A 109 11.47 4.89 -12.49
C GLY A 109 10.60 3.92 -13.30
N ASN A 110 11.03 2.67 -13.33
CA ASN A 110 10.45 1.62 -14.18
C ASN A 110 9.43 0.74 -13.45
N CYS A 111 8.89 1.19 -12.31
CA CYS A 111 7.96 0.41 -11.48
C CYS A 111 6.73 -0.06 -12.26
N VAL A 112 6.18 0.79 -13.12
CA VAL A 112 5.05 0.44 -14.00
C VAL A 112 5.43 -0.71 -14.94
N ALA A 113 6.56 -0.58 -15.63
CA ALA A 113 7.00 -1.57 -16.61
C ALA A 113 7.32 -2.93 -15.94
N LEU A 114 7.99 -2.89 -14.78
CA LEU A 114 8.31 -4.07 -14.00
C LEU A 114 7.03 -4.74 -13.48
N TYR A 115 6.09 -3.99 -12.93
CA TYR A 115 4.78 -4.51 -12.51
C TYR A 115 4.04 -5.15 -13.70
N GLN A 116 3.95 -4.44 -14.82
CA GLN A 116 3.28 -4.92 -16.03
C GLN A 116 3.93 -6.19 -16.63
N SER A 117 5.22 -6.45 -16.34
CA SER A 117 5.90 -7.69 -16.73
C SER A 117 5.55 -8.89 -15.84
N THR A 118 5.14 -8.63 -14.59
CA THR A 118 4.72 -9.68 -13.65
C THR A 118 3.27 -10.14 -13.84
N VAL A 119 2.44 -9.35 -14.53
CA VAL A 119 1.05 -9.71 -14.84
C VAL A 119 0.94 -10.36 -16.22
N GLY A 120 0.26 -11.51 -16.26
CA GLY A 120 0.02 -12.26 -17.48
C GLY A 120 -0.81 -11.46 -18.49
N ARG A 121 -0.28 -11.27 -19.69
CA ARG A 121 -1.00 -10.60 -20.79
C ARG A 121 -1.83 -11.61 -21.61
N PRO A 122 -2.95 -11.19 -22.21
CA PRO A 122 -3.47 -11.92 -23.35
C PRO A 122 -2.41 -11.91 -24.43
N ARG A 123 -2.08 -13.09 -25.00
CA ARG A 123 -1.37 -13.11 -26.27
C ARG A 123 -2.21 -12.29 -27.24
N ALA A 124 -1.64 -11.24 -27.81
CA ALA A 124 -2.26 -10.56 -28.94
C ALA A 124 -2.57 -11.66 -29.96
N SER A 125 -3.86 -11.89 -30.23
CA SER A 125 -4.23 -12.69 -31.38
C SER A 125 -3.69 -11.93 -32.57
N VAL A 126 -2.64 -12.46 -33.20
CA VAL A 126 -2.23 -11.99 -34.52
C VAL A 126 -3.44 -12.28 -35.40
N THR A 127 -4.28 -11.29 -35.64
CA THR A 127 -5.28 -11.36 -36.70
C THR A 127 -4.46 -11.36 -37.98
N VAL A 128 -4.04 -12.55 -38.42
CA VAL A 128 -3.47 -12.74 -39.74
C VAL A 128 -4.58 -12.36 -40.70
N ASN A 129 -4.49 -11.17 -41.27
CA ASN A 129 -5.41 -10.68 -42.27
C ASN A 129 -5.18 -11.50 -43.55
N ARG A 130 -5.80 -12.69 -43.65
CA ARG A 130 -5.81 -13.51 -44.87
C ARG A 130 -6.79 -12.88 -45.87
N ARG A 131 -6.43 -11.73 -46.43
CA ARG A 131 -7.07 -11.20 -47.63
C ARG A 131 -5.99 -10.73 -48.60
N ALA A 132 -5.66 -11.61 -49.55
CA ALA A 132 -5.50 -11.29 -50.97
C ALA A 132 -4.65 -12.37 -51.65
N SER A 133 -5.29 -13.20 -52.48
CA SER A 133 -4.76 -13.66 -53.78
C SER A 133 -5.66 -14.75 -54.36
N TRP A 134 -6.82 -14.33 -54.87
CA TRP A 134 -7.50 -15.04 -55.96
C TRP A 134 -7.79 -13.99 -57.03
N ALA A 135 -6.86 -13.84 -57.97
CA ALA A 135 -7.08 -13.12 -59.20
C ALA A 135 -6.30 -13.81 -60.32
N LYS A 136 -7.08 -14.61 -61.07
CA LYS A 136 -6.95 -15.09 -62.46
C LYS A 136 -5.68 -15.82 -62.87
#